data_AF-A0A3P7HZA6-F1
#
_entry.id   AF-A0A3P7HZA6-F1
#
_cell.length_a   1.000
_cell.length_b   1.000
_cell.length_c   1.000
_cell.angle_alpha   90.00
_cell.angle_beta   90.00
_cell.angle_gamma   90.00
#
_symmetry.space_group_name_H-M   'P 1'
#
loop_
_entity.id
_entity.type
_entity.pdbx_description
1 polymer ?
#
loop_
_entity_poly.entity_id
_entity_poly.type
_entity_poly.pdbx_seq_one_letter_code
_entity_poly.pdbx_strand_id
1 'polypeptide(L)'
;MFGFWCTVTIRCRTDVATLFDVFCEVGTSAEDGLPLILTKYPEDYSDDAALKSVRQFSFPCGLKETDSEAVQLFSFVLTDSRSQYTFGFCRFTPRNNTCICVLSGFSWPGVFYKVLNHISLIMNSGTQGDLDAILTRIYHTDIPNIGDTLKFECHNGMHVSTFQVKIPDVTKLPTLREDRFMLEFYNAVSTRQMLAIYASLLKERRIIFTGRKLSQLSSCIYAASTLLYPMFWQSVFIPVLPESLREMVMAPMPFLIGVPKQVMELNVLKDLGEVVIVDLEDKTLQSAHNDVADMPNEVVMYLKNQLKNSTDMDDSISRSFLRANVLLFGGYRMGFSTGVSQIFHTSQKFVREQRPTLQPFLSSLIGADGVQYLERFIEERTRFLNSGLPISDEFEVEIANMDKLKLQVKENASDVIGTLKDKVTGIQISAKLNKLTPKEIRMPKNWTLKKSSKSGGFEPMSFDNIQWQDDSSRNSSPCPDLSANVPVANLIDFDTPVGNPYSASGIGEFKSTHSCWAN
;
A
#
# COMPACT_ATOMS: atom_id res chain seq x y z
N MET A 1 -9.24 24.81 23.01
CA MET A 1 -8.35 23.64 23.15
C MET A 1 -8.28 22.93 21.79
N PHE A 2 -7.80 23.62 20.74
CA PHE A 2 -7.94 23.19 19.33
C PHE A 2 -6.61 22.79 18.66
N GLY A 3 -5.50 22.78 19.40
CA GLY A 3 -4.14 22.65 18.86
C GLY A 3 -3.54 21.25 18.81
N PHE A 4 -4.33 20.19 19.01
CA PHE A 4 -3.84 18.79 19.06
C PHE A 4 -4.22 17.95 17.83
N TRP A 5 -4.84 18.56 16.83
CA TRP A 5 -5.53 17.88 15.73
C TRP A 5 -4.94 18.23 14.37
N CYS A 6 -3.68 17.85 14.15
CA CYS A 6 -3.06 17.86 12.80
C CYS A 6 -1.89 16.87 12.68
N THR A 7 -2.13 15.59 13.00
CA THR A 7 -1.56 14.47 12.22
C THR A 7 -2.52 14.10 11.09
N VAL A 8 -3.15 15.13 10.51
CA VAL A 8 -4.20 15.09 9.50
C VAL A 8 -3.57 15.60 8.22
N THR A 9 -3.58 14.76 7.18
CA THR A 9 -2.85 14.97 5.93
C THR A 9 -3.13 16.36 5.34
N ILE A 10 -2.16 16.96 4.65
CA ILE A 10 -2.35 18.26 3.97
C ILE A 10 -3.53 18.27 2.97
N ARG A 11 -3.96 17.08 2.52
CA ARG A 11 -5.10 16.85 1.63
C ARG A 11 -6.43 16.74 2.35
N CYS A 12 -6.48 16.62 3.67
CA CYS A 12 -7.73 16.61 4.42
C CYS A 12 -8.16 18.05 4.73
N ARG A 13 -9.48 18.30 4.71
CA ARG A 13 -10.04 19.58 5.14
C ARG A 13 -9.85 19.79 6.63
N THR A 14 -9.51 21.02 7.01
CA THR A 14 -9.43 21.50 8.40
C THR A 14 -10.57 22.44 8.76
N ASP A 15 -11.35 22.87 7.76
CA ASP A 15 -12.55 23.72 7.85
C ASP A 15 -13.83 22.86 7.92
N VAL A 16 -13.88 21.97 8.92
CA VAL A 16 -15.00 21.03 9.12
C VAL A 16 -15.77 21.41 10.39
N ALA A 17 -17.03 21.83 10.23
CA ALA A 17 -17.90 22.29 11.32
C ALA A 17 -18.95 21.26 11.75
N THR A 18 -19.30 20.33 10.88
CA THR A 18 -20.35 19.31 11.05
C THR A 18 -19.82 17.93 10.67
N LEU A 19 -20.51 16.85 11.07
CA LEU A 19 -20.11 15.49 10.68
C LEU A 19 -20.15 15.26 9.16
N PHE A 20 -21.03 15.98 8.45
CA PHE A 20 -21.13 15.93 6.99
C PHE A 20 -21.57 17.29 6.44
N ASP A 21 -21.17 17.60 5.20
CA ASP A 21 -21.53 18.84 4.52
C ASP A 21 -22.94 18.73 3.91
N VAL A 22 -23.26 17.60 3.25
CA VAL A 22 -24.58 17.33 2.68
C VAL A 22 -24.88 15.82 2.56
N PHE A 23 -26.13 15.45 2.86
CA PHE A 23 -26.76 14.17 2.52
C PHE A 23 -27.60 14.36 1.26
N CYS A 24 -27.54 13.40 0.33
CA CYS A 24 -28.38 13.35 -0.87
C CYS A 24 -28.97 11.95 -1.06
N GLU A 25 -30.27 11.88 -1.28
CA GLU A 25 -30.91 10.74 -1.93
C GLU A 25 -30.95 11.00 -3.43
N VAL A 26 -30.35 10.11 -4.22
CA VAL A 26 -30.29 10.19 -5.67
C VAL A 26 -31.04 9.00 -6.27
N GLY A 27 -32.05 9.29 -7.08
CA GLY A 27 -32.81 8.32 -7.85
C GLY A 27 -32.69 8.59 -9.35
N THR A 28 -33.62 8.04 -10.11
CA THR A 28 -33.64 8.10 -11.58
C THR A 28 -34.86 8.88 -12.05
N SER A 29 -34.68 9.84 -12.96
CA SER A 29 -35.81 10.49 -13.64
C SER A 29 -36.59 9.47 -14.48
N ALA A 30 -37.91 9.47 -14.34
CA ALA A 30 -38.80 8.60 -15.11
C ALA A 30 -38.90 8.98 -16.60
N GLU A 31 -38.49 10.19 -16.97
CA GLU A 31 -38.59 10.73 -18.34
C GLU A 31 -37.28 10.53 -19.13
N ASP A 32 -36.14 10.89 -18.53
CA ASP A 32 -34.84 10.90 -19.23
C ASP A 32 -33.88 9.76 -18.81
N GLY A 33 -34.18 9.01 -17.75
CA GLY A 33 -33.22 8.02 -17.20
C GLY A 33 -31.93 8.67 -16.66
N LEU A 34 -31.98 9.93 -16.23
CA LEU A 34 -30.83 10.64 -15.66
C LEU A 34 -30.84 10.64 -14.12
N PRO A 35 -29.67 10.62 -13.45
CA PRO A 35 -29.57 10.75 -12.00
C PRO A 35 -30.11 12.09 -11.49
N LEU A 36 -31.11 12.04 -10.63
CA LEU A 36 -31.76 13.19 -10.01
C LEU A 36 -31.68 13.10 -8.49
N ILE A 37 -31.37 14.21 -7.83
CA ILE A 37 -31.46 14.30 -6.36
C ILE A 37 -32.94 14.44 -6.00
N LEU A 38 -33.48 13.45 -5.29
CA LEU A 38 -34.86 13.43 -4.82
C LEU A 38 -35.00 14.24 -3.52
N THR A 39 -34.05 14.02 -2.61
CA THR A 39 -34.04 14.59 -1.25
C THR A 39 -32.61 15.04 -0.93
N LYS A 40 -32.43 16.19 -0.28
CA LYS A 40 -31.12 16.62 0.25
C LYS A 40 -31.27 17.21 1.65
N TYR A 41 -30.23 17.08 2.47
CA TYR A 41 -30.15 17.71 3.78
C TYR A 41 -28.73 18.24 4.02
N PRO A 42 -28.55 19.49 4.50
CA PRO A 42 -29.61 20.47 4.77
C PRO A 42 -30.17 21.07 3.46
N GLU A 43 -31.40 21.58 3.51
CA GLU A 43 -32.12 22.08 2.32
C GLU A 43 -31.46 23.32 1.68
N ASP A 44 -30.77 24.13 2.48
CA ASP A 44 -30.08 25.36 2.08
C ASP A 44 -28.68 25.13 1.48
N TYR A 45 -28.20 23.87 1.46
CA TYR A 45 -26.92 23.53 0.84
C TYR A 45 -26.92 23.89 -0.66
N SER A 46 -25.97 24.75 -1.05
CA SER A 46 -26.01 25.53 -2.30
C SER A 46 -24.78 25.37 -3.20
N ASP A 47 -23.90 24.40 -2.93
CA ASP A 47 -22.80 24.07 -3.85
C ASP A 47 -23.29 23.21 -5.02
N ASP A 48 -23.72 23.86 -6.09
CA ASP A 48 -24.18 23.21 -7.33
C ASP A 48 -23.11 22.32 -7.99
N ALA A 49 -21.81 22.60 -7.79
CA ALA A 49 -20.73 21.80 -8.36
C ALA A 49 -20.57 20.48 -7.59
N ALA A 50 -20.66 20.53 -6.25
CA ALA A 50 -20.74 19.34 -5.41
C ALA A 50 -22.01 18.53 -5.73
N LEU A 51 -23.19 19.16 -5.83
CA LEU A 51 -24.45 18.48 -6.16
C LEU A 51 -24.48 17.89 -7.59
N LYS A 52 -23.79 18.52 -8.56
CA LYS A 52 -23.56 17.92 -9.88
C LYS A 52 -22.66 16.69 -9.77
N SER A 53 -21.59 16.77 -9.00
CA SER A 53 -20.67 15.65 -8.78
C SER A 53 -21.38 14.48 -8.08
N VAL A 54 -22.15 14.72 -7.02
CA VAL A 54 -22.94 13.68 -6.33
C VAL A 54 -23.85 12.90 -7.29
N ARG A 55 -24.52 13.58 -8.23
CA ARG A 55 -25.33 12.93 -9.27
C ARG A 55 -24.51 12.02 -10.18
N GLN A 56 -23.35 12.47 -10.64
CA GLN A 56 -22.46 11.70 -11.52
C GLN A 56 -21.84 10.50 -10.81
N PHE A 57 -21.34 10.68 -9.58
CA PHE A 57 -20.63 9.65 -8.83
C PHE A 57 -21.57 8.65 -8.12
N SER A 58 -22.86 8.97 -7.94
CA SER A 58 -23.85 8.02 -7.39
C SER A 58 -24.17 6.86 -8.32
N PHE A 59 -24.03 7.05 -9.64
CA PHE A 59 -24.26 6.03 -10.67
C PHE A 59 -23.07 5.96 -11.64
N PRO A 60 -21.89 5.49 -11.17
CA PRO A 60 -20.65 5.62 -11.93
C PRO A 60 -20.64 4.78 -13.22
N CYS A 61 -21.42 3.69 -13.28
CA CYS A 61 -21.60 2.85 -14.46
C CYS A 61 -22.84 3.22 -15.31
N GLY A 62 -23.48 4.36 -15.01
CA GLY A 62 -24.82 4.69 -15.52
C GLY A 62 -25.92 3.81 -14.92
N LEU A 63 -27.10 3.82 -15.56
CA LEU A 63 -28.28 3.02 -15.16
C LEU A 63 -28.39 1.68 -15.91
N LYS A 64 -27.27 1.15 -16.40
CA LYS A 64 -27.24 -0.14 -17.12
C LYS A 64 -27.63 -1.26 -16.15
N GLU A 65 -28.33 -2.29 -16.65
CA GLU A 65 -28.72 -3.45 -15.84
C GLU A 65 -27.48 -4.01 -15.13
N THR A 66 -27.59 -4.14 -13.81
CA THR A 66 -26.49 -4.65 -12.97
C THR A 66 -26.74 -6.13 -12.71
N ASP A 67 -25.79 -7.00 -13.04
CA ASP A 67 -25.85 -8.47 -12.83
C ASP A 67 -26.07 -8.92 -11.36
N SER A 68 -26.15 -7.98 -10.43
CA SER A 68 -26.18 -8.19 -8.99
C SER A 68 -27.19 -7.24 -8.33
N GLU A 69 -28.23 -7.80 -7.72
CA GLU A 69 -29.15 -7.06 -6.84
C GLU A 69 -28.54 -6.61 -5.50
N ALA A 70 -27.33 -7.10 -5.15
CA ALA A 70 -26.71 -6.81 -3.86
C ALA A 70 -26.38 -5.31 -3.68
N VAL A 71 -26.68 -4.78 -2.48
CA VAL A 71 -26.35 -3.41 -2.08
C VAL A 71 -24.84 -3.19 -2.13
N GLN A 72 -24.41 -2.12 -2.79
CA GLN A 72 -23.00 -1.75 -2.90
C GLN A 72 -22.69 -0.53 -2.04
N LEU A 73 -21.65 -0.63 -1.22
CA LEU A 73 -21.08 0.46 -0.43
C LEU A 73 -19.75 0.85 -1.05
N PHE A 74 -19.60 2.09 -1.50
CA PHE A 74 -18.36 2.58 -2.11
C PHE A 74 -18.10 4.04 -1.71
N SER A 75 -16.85 4.46 -1.84
CA SER A 75 -16.44 5.85 -1.58
C SER A 75 -15.79 6.47 -2.81
N PHE A 76 -16.05 7.75 -3.05
CA PHE A 76 -15.34 8.61 -3.99
C PHE A 76 -14.70 9.80 -3.28
N VAL A 77 -13.87 10.56 -3.99
CA VAL A 77 -13.26 11.81 -3.48
C VAL A 77 -13.51 12.92 -4.48
N LEU A 78 -13.94 14.07 -3.98
CA LEU A 78 -13.90 15.35 -4.69
C LEU A 78 -12.66 16.11 -4.20
N THR A 79 -11.90 16.68 -5.14
CA THR A 79 -10.71 17.48 -4.84
C THR A 79 -11.01 18.96 -5.13
N ASP A 80 -10.83 19.84 -4.15
CA ASP A 80 -11.05 21.28 -4.31
C ASP A 80 -9.85 21.99 -4.99
N SER A 81 -9.98 23.30 -5.24
CA SER A 81 -8.90 24.11 -5.84
C SER A 81 -7.67 24.29 -4.94
N ARG A 82 -7.77 23.97 -3.64
CA ARG A 82 -6.67 23.93 -2.67
C ARG A 82 -6.05 22.52 -2.57
N SER A 83 -6.48 21.58 -3.42
CA SER A 83 -6.13 20.16 -3.38
C SER A 83 -6.59 19.42 -2.11
N GLN A 84 -7.62 19.93 -1.42
CA GLN A 84 -8.22 19.26 -0.28
C GLN A 84 -9.35 18.32 -0.71
N TYR A 85 -9.56 17.26 0.07
CA TYR A 85 -10.49 16.18 -0.19
C TYR A 85 -11.79 16.36 0.60
N THR A 86 -12.89 16.25 -0.12
CA THR A 86 -14.22 15.96 0.42
C THR A 86 -14.59 14.54 0.01
N PHE A 87 -14.84 13.68 1.00
CA PHE A 87 -15.11 12.25 0.82
C PHE A 87 -16.60 12.03 0.61
N GLY A 88 -16.96 11.39 -0.51
CA GLY A 88 -18.33 10.97 -0.79
C GLY A 88 -18.53 9.50 -0.43
N PHE A 89 -19.43 9.21 0.50
CA PHE A 89 -19.78 7.86 0.92
C PHE A 89 -21.14 7.48 0.33
N CYS A 90 -21.17 6.42 -0.49
CA CYS A 90 -22.37 5.96 -1.19
C CYS A 90 -22.87 4.62 -0.68
N ARG A 91 -24.20 4.47 -0.66
CA ARG A 91 -24.90 3.19 -0.53
C ARG A 91 -25.89 3.06 -1.69
N PHE A 92 -25.47 2.34 -2.73
CA PHE A 92 -26.26 2.06 -3.93
C PHE A 92 -27.12 0.80 -3.73
N THR A 93 -28.41 0.90 -4.11
CA THR A 93 -29.41 -0.17 -4.05
C THR A 93 -29.89 -0.48 -5.46
N PRO A 94 -29.33 -1.51 -6.14
CA PRO A 94 -29.65 -1.81 -7.54
C PRO A 94 -31.15 -2.03 -7.78
N ARG A 95 -31.83 -2.76 -6.89
CA ARG A 95 -33.25 -3.12 -7.03
C ARG A 95 -34.19 -1.93 -7.25
N ASN A 96 -33.89 -0.78 -6.65
CA ASN A 96 -34.73 0.42 -6.73
C ASN A 96 -34.09 1.52 -7.60
N ASN A 97 -32.90 1.28 -8.16
CA ASN A 97 -32.04 2.30 -8.75
C ASN A 97 -31.91 3.57 -7.86
N THR A 98 -31.74 3.38 -6.55
CA THR A 98 -31.52 4.49 -5.61
C THR A 98 -30.13 4.41 -4.99
N CYS A 99 -29.48 5.56 -4.87
CA CYS A 99 -28.22 5.72 -4.16
C CYS A 99 -28.36 6.84 -3.13
N ILE A 100 -28.07 6.53 -1.87
CA ILE A 100 -27.91 7.57 -0.84
C ILE A 100 -26.42 7.88 -0.67
N CYS A 101 -26.10 9.18 -0.62
CA CYS A 101 -24.74 9.71 -0.58
C CYS A 101 -24.59 10.71 0.57
N VAL A 102 -23.44 10.69 1.24
CA VAL A 102 -23.02 11.70 2.23
C VAL A 102 -21.66 12.25 1.82
N LEU A 103 -21.55 13.58 1.71
CA LEU A 103 -20.27 14.28 1.56
C LEU A 103 -19.74 14.71 2.94
N SER A 104 -18.48 14.46 3.25
CA SER A 104 -17.85 14.87 4.51
C SER A 104 -16.36 15.17 4.34
N GLY A 105 -15.82 16.08 5.15
CA GLY A 105 -14.37 16.28 5.29
C GLY A 105 -13.65 15.13 6.01
N PHE A 106 -14.37 14.21 6.66
CA PHE A 106 -13.80 13.10 7.43
C PHE A 106 -13.66 11.80 6.62
N SER A 107 -12.44 11.27 6.53
CA SER A 107 -12.15 9.96 5.92
C SER A 107 -12.53 8.79 6.84
N TRP A 108 -13.81 8.66 7.20
CA TRP A 108 -14.31 7.60 8.12
C TRP A 108 -15.29 6.62 7.45
N PRO A 109 -14.87 5.84 6.44
CA PRO A 109 -15.76 4.95 5.67
C PRO A 109 -16.54 3.98 6.55
N GLY A 110 -15.90 3.35 7.54
CA GLY A 110 -16.56 2.43 8.47
C GLY A 110 -17.64 3.07 9.35
N VAL A 111 -17.55 4.39 9.60
CA VAL A 111 -18.57 5.18 10.31
C VAL A 111 -19.70 5.52 9.36
N PHE A 112 -19.40 6.17 8.23
CA PHE A 112 -20.42 6.64 7.29
C PHE A 112 -21.20 5.49 6.63
N TYR A 113 -20.58 4.35 6.32
CA TYR A 113 -21.32 3.18 5.85
C TYR A 113 -22.32 2.63 6.87
N LYS A 114 -22.01 2.69 8.18
CA LYS A 114 -22.96 2.32 9.24
C LYS A 114 -24.08 3.35 9.35
N VAL A 115 -23.75 4.64 9.27
CA VAL A 115 -24.73 5.74 9.24
C VAL A 115 -25.68 5.59 8.05
N LEU A 116 -25.17 5.39 6.82
CA LEU A 116 -25.97 5.19 5.61
C LEU A 116 -26.87 3.96 5.69
N ASN A 117 -26.38 2.84 6.24
CA ASN A 117 -27.23 1.66 6.47
C ASN A 117 -28.35 1.94 7.49
N HIS A 118 -28.09 2.76 8.50
CA HIS A 118 -29.11 3.15 9.48
C HIS A 118 -30.14 4.14 8.91
N ILE A 119 -29.69 5.14 8.14
CA ILE A 119 -30.58 6.05 7.39
C ILE A 119 -31.44 5.23 6.42
N SER A 120 -30.86 4.31 5.66
CA SER A 120 -31.61 3.43 4.75
C SER A 120 -32.61 2.54 5.48
N LEU A 121 -32.32 2.08 6.70
CA LEU A 121 -33.30 1.34 7.51
C LEU A 121 -34.51 2.21 7.86
N ILE A 122 -34.28 3.46 8.27
CA ILE A 122 -35.35 4.43 8.59
C ILE A 122 -36.16 4.77 7.33
N MET A 123 -35.52 5.04 6.18
CA MET A 123 -36.22 5.29 4.91
C MET A 123 -37.14 4.15 4.46
N ASN A 124 -36.82 2.90 4.82
CA ASN A 124 -37.62 1.71 4.47
C ASN A 124 -38.68 1.34 5.52
N SER A 125 -38.68 1.94 6.71
CA SER A 125 -39.53 1.49 7.84
C SER A 125 -40.23 2.60 8.63
N GLY A 126 -39.79 3.85 8.50
CA GLY A 126 -40.37 5.03 9.14
C GLY A 126 -41.04 5.98 8.15
N THR A 127 -41.32 7.18 8.63
CA THR A 127 -41.90 8.30 7.87
C THR A 127 -40.82 9.29 7.42
N GLN A 128 -41.17 10.21 6.51
CA GLN A 128 -40.28 11.31 6.12
C GLN A 128 -39.89 12.20 7.32
N GLY A 129 -40.81 12.44 8.27
CA GLY A 129 -40.48 13.17 9.50
C GLY A 129 -39.46 12.45 10.38
N ASP A 130 -39.42 11.12 10.37
CA ASP A 130 -38.39 10.34 11.07
C ASP A 130 -37.02 10.47 10.38
N LEU A 131 -37.01 10.55 9.03
CA LEU A 131 -35.82 10.81 8.22
C LEU A 131 -35.25 12.21 8.50
N ASP A 132 -36.09 13.25 8.49
CA ASP A 132 -35.67 14.62 8.78
C ASP A 132 -35.15 14.76 10.21
N ALA A 133 -35.81 14.12 11.17
CA ALA A 133 -35.39 14.11 12.57
C ALA A 133 -34.01 13.43 12.76
N ILE A 134 -33.71 12.33 12.06
CA ILE A 134 -32.40 11.68 12.16
C ILE A 134 -31.31 12.44 11.41
N LEU A 135 -31.59 12.98 10.22
CA LEU A 135 -30.62 13.79 9.48
C LEU A 135 -30.25 15.05 10.27
N THR A 136 -31.26 15.73 10.85
CA THR A 136 -31.05 16.86 11.76
C THR A 136 -30.22 16.48 12.98
N ARG A 137 -30.49 15.33 13.60
CA ARG A 137 -29.76 14.86 14.78
C ARG A 137 -28.30 14.54 14.47
N ILE A 138 -28.01 13.85 13.36
CA ILE A 138 -26.63 13.53 12.96
C ILE A 138 -25.87 14.82 12.59
N TYR A 139 -26.48 15.73 11.83
CA TYR A 139 -25.82 16.96 11.38
C TYR A 139 -25.42 17.88 12.54
N HIS A 140 -26.28 18.00 13.55
CA HIS A 140 -26.03 18.79 14.77
C HIS A 140 -25.36 17.99 15.90
N THR A 141 -24.87 16.78 15.66
CA THR A 141 -24.07 16.06 16.65
C THR A 141 -22.67 16.64 16.69
N ASP A 142 -22.19 16.98 17.90
CA ASP A 142 -20.81 17.45 18.12
C ASP A 142 -19.79 16.49 17.51
N ILE A 143 -18.75 17.04 16.88
CA ILE A 143 -17.67 16.24 16.28
C ILE A 143 -16.92 15.48 17.39
N PRO A 144 -16.97 14.13 17.41
CA PRO A 144 -16.36 13.31 18.45
C PRO A 144 -14.85 13.22 18.31
N ASN A 145 -14.13 12.96 19.41
CA ASN A 145 -12.68 12.84 19.37
C ASN A 145 -12.21 11.48 18.80
N ILE A 146 -10.92 11.37 18.50
CA ILE A 146 -10.30 10.11 18.05
C ILE A 146 -10.47 9.05 19.13
N GLY A 147 -11.03 7.90 18.75
CA GLY A 147 -11.32 6.79 19.67
C GLY A 147 -12.57 6.95 20.52
N ASP A 148 -13.23 8.13 20.51
CA ASP A 148 -14.55 8.31 21.12
C ASP A 148 -15.60 7.45 20.39
N THR A 149 -16.80 7.42 20.93
CA THR A 149 -17.92 6.71 20.34
C THR A 149 -19.02 7.68 19.95
N LEU A 150 -19.26 7.81 18.64
CA LEU A 150 -20.42 8.49 18.10
C LEU A 150 -21.68 7.71 18.48
N LYS A 151 -22.62 8.38 19.13
CA LYS A 151 -23.90 7.82 19.58
C LYS A 151 -25.03 8.78 19.24
N PHE A 152 -26.13 8.23 18.75
CA PHE A 152 -27.39 8.96 18.62
C PHE A 152 -28.56 7.99 18.77
N GLU A 153 -29.63 8.46 19.40
CA GLU A 153 -30.85 7.70 19.60
C GLU A 153 -31.90 8.14 18.59
N CYS A 154 -32.62 7.19 18.00
CA CYS A 154 -33.76 7.45 17.10
C CYS A 154 -35.03 6.90 17.74
N HIS A 155 -36.15 7.61 17.56
CA HIS A 155 -37.43 7.27 18.15
C HIS A 155 -38.44 6.99 17.04
N ASN A 156 -38.59 5.71 16.67
CA ASN A 156 -39.57 5.30 15.66
C ASN A 156 -40.85 4.90 16.39
N GLY A 157 -41.68 5.90 16.74
CA GLY A 157 -42.87 5.73 17.56
C GLY A 157 -42.54 5.18 18.95
N MET A 158 -42.89 3.91 19.22
CA MET A 158 -42.70 3.27 20.52
C MET A 158 -41.34 2.56 20.68
N HIS A 159 -40.50 2.50 19.63
CA HIS A 159 -39.22 1.82 19.65
C HIS A 159 -38.05 2.83 19.59
N VAL A 160 -37.19 2.80 20.60
CA VAL A 160 -35.95 3.57 20.62
C VAL A 160 -34.82 2.71 20.05
N SER A 161 -34.21 3.13 18.94
CA SER A 161 -33.00 2.50 18.40
C SER A 161 -31.77 3.36 18.66
N THR A 162 -30.87 2.88 19.51
CA THR A 162 -29.58 3.53 19.77
C THR A 162 -28.56 3.10 18.71
N PHE A 163 -28.06 4.05 17.92
CA PHE A 163 -26.90 3.85 17.07
C PHE A 163 -25.62 4.10 17.87
N GLN A 164 -24.62 3.24 17.67
CA GLN A 164 -23.33 3.37 18.33
C GLN A 164 -22.19 2.93 17.39
N VAL A 165 -21.19 3.79 17.19
CA VAL A 165 -19.98 3.45 16.43
C VAL A 165 -18.75 4.13 17.02
N LYS A 166 -17.66 3.38 17.15
CA LYS A 166 -16.35 3.92 17.57
C LYS A 166 -15.72 4.70 16.41
N ILE A 167 -15.18 5.87 16.70
CA ILE A 167 -14.43 6.68 15.74
C ILE A 167 -13.07 6.04 15.48
N PRO A 168 -12.66 5.87 14.21
CA PRO A 168 -11.38 5.28 13.87
C PRO A 168 -10.22 6.17 14.34
N ASP A 169 -9.15 5.55 14.79
CA ASP A 169 -7.93 6.25 15.17
C ASP A 169 -7.02 6.40 13.95
N VAL A 170 -7.17 7.54 13.26
CA VAL A 170 -6.39 7.88 12.05
C VAL A 170 -4.90 8.10 12.31
N THR A 171 -4.44 8.09 13.57
CA THR A 171 -3.01 8.15 13.90
C THR A 171 -2.33 6.78 13.90
N LYS A 172 -3.11 5.70 13.96
CA LYS A 172 -2.60 4.32 13.98
C LYS A 172 -2.56 3.70 12.60
N LEU A 173 -1.66 2.73 12.42
CA LEU A 173 -1.63 1.90 11.22
C LEU A 173 -2.94 1.08 11.07
N PRO A 174 -3.48 0.95 9.85
CA PRO A 174 -4.66 0.13 9.62
C PRO A 174 -4.35 -1.34 9.87
N THR A 175 -5.24 -2.03 10.60
CA THR A 175 -5.18 -3.49 10.82
C THR A 175 -6.15 -4.20 9.89
N LEU A 176 -5.83 -5.43 9.48
CA LEU A 176 -6.74 -6.25 8.65
C LEU A 176 -8.09 -6.57 9.33
N ARG A 177 -8.17 -6.45 10.65
CA ARG A 177 -9.40 -6.71 11.43
C ARG A 177 -10.35 -5.53 11.47
N GLU A 178 -9.82 -4.32 11.63
CA GLU A 178 -10.63 -3.11 11.81
C GLU A 178 -10.81 -2.34 10.50
N ASP A 179 -9.81 -2.35 9.61
CA ASP A 179 -9.87 -1.67 8.32
C ASP A 179 -10.33 -2.61 7.20
N ARG A 180 -11.60 -2.46 6.84
CA ARG A 180 -12.23 -3.15 5.71
C ARG A 180 -11.53 -2.87 4.38
N PHE A 181 -10.97 -1.67 4.16
CA PHE A 181 -10.32 -1.33 2.89
C PHE A 181 -9.01 -2.10 2.74
N MET A 182 -8.18 -2.10 3.79
CA MET A 182 -6.95 -2.89 3.84
C MET A 182 -7.23 -4.39 3.67
N LEU A 183 -8.31 -4.90 4.30
CA LEU A 183 -8.75 -6.29 4.16
C LEU A 183 -9.22 -6.64 2.75
N GLU A 184 -10.02 -5.80 2.10
CA GLU A 184 -10.48 -6.03 0.72
C GLU A 184 -9.30 -6.00 -0.27
N PHE A 185 -8.33 -5.11 -0.07
CA PHE A 185 -7.08 -5.09 -0.84
C PHE A 185 -6.26 -6.37 -0.67
N TYR A 186 -6.07 -6.83 0.58
CA TYR A 186 -5.32 -8.06 0.87
C TYR A 186 -5.91 -9.31 0.20
N ASN A 187 -7.24 -9.44 0.22
CA ASN A 187 -7.92 -10.57 -0.42
C ASN A 187 -7.95 -10.48 -1.96
N ALA A 188 -7.93 -9.25 -2.51
CA ALA A 188 -7.99 -9.02 -3.95
C ALA A 188 -6.62 -9.17 -4.63
N VAL A 189 -5.58 -8.58 -4.05
CA VAL A 189 -4.27 -8.33 -4.69
C VAL A 189 -3.23 -9.32 -4.16
N SER A 190 -2.55 -10.05 -5.04
CA SER A 190 -1.49 -10.97 -4.65
C SER A 190 -0.23 -10.24 -4.16
N THR A 191 0.59 -10.88 -3.32
CA THR A 191 1.89 -10.37 -2.86
C THR A 191 2.79 -9.85 -3.99
N ARG A 192 2.76 -10.51 -5.16
CA ARG A 192 3.54 -10.08 -6.34
C ARG A 192 3.04 -8.74 -6.88
N GLN A 193 1.71 -8.59 -6.98
CA GLN A 193 1.06 -7.36 -7.44
C GLN A 193 1.20 -6.23 -6.42
N MET A 194 1.10 -6.50 -5.11
CA MET A 194 1.28 -5.48 -4.07
C MET A 194 2.65 -4.79 -4.17
N LEU A 195 3.70 -5.59 -4.38
CA LEU A 195 5.07 -5.08 -4.57
C LEU A 195 5.20 -4.22 -5.83
N ALA A 196 4.57 -4.64 -6.94
CA ALA A 196 4.57 -3.89 -8.19
C ALA A 196 3.76 -2.58 -8.09
N ILE A 197 2.58 -2.61 -7.47
CA ILE A 197 1.75 -1.43 -7.18
C ILE A 197 2.55 -0.44 -6.31
N TYR A 198 3.19 -0.92 -5.24
CA TYR A 198 4.03 -0.09 -4.39
C TYR A 198 5.20 0.54 -5.16
N ALA A 199 5.89 -0.21 -6.03
CA ALA A 199 6.94 0.34 -6.89
C ALA A 199 6.41 1.43 -7.85
N SER A 200 5.24 1.20 -8.45
CA SER A 200 4.59 2.17 -9.35
C SER A 200 4.09 3.42 -8.62
N LEU A 201 3.65 3.28 -7.36
CA LEU A 201 3.29 4.40 -6.48
C LEU A 201 4.52 5.25 -6.13
N LEU A 202 5.64 4.62 -5.78
CA LEU A 202 6.91 5.30 -5.50
C LEU A 202 7.48 6.06 -6.70
N LYS A 203 7.06 5.73 -7.93
CA LYS A 203 7.46 6.39 -9.18
C LYS A 203 6.41 7.36 -9.73
N GLU A 204 5.34 7.63 -8.97
CA GLU A 204 4.17 8.39 -9.40
C GLU A 204 3.70 8.01 -10.82
N ARG A 205 3.53 6.71 -11.10
CA ARG A 205 2.98 6.25 -12.38
C ARG A 205 1.50 6.56 -12.53
N ARG A 206 0.99 6.47 -13.77
CA ARG A 206 -0.45 6.42 -14.04
C ARG A 206 -0.95 5.01 -13.75
N ILE A 207 -1.76 4.86 -12.69
CA ILE A 207 -2.24 3.58 -12.17
C ILE A 207 -3.77 3.52 -12.29
N ILE A 208 -4.25 2.51 -12.99
CA ILE A 208 -5.67 2.15 -13.10
C ILE A 208 -5.91 0.86 -12.33
N PHE A 209 -6.86 0.89 -11.40
CA PHE A 209 -7.51 -0.31 -10.90
C PHE A 209 -8.81 -0.53 -11.67
N THR A 210 -9.13 -1.78 -12.00
CA THR A 210 -10.41 -2.13 -12.62
C THR A 210 -11.04 -3.37 -11.98
N GLY A 211 -12.37 -3.44 -12.03
CA GLY A 211 -13.17 -4.52 -11.46
C GLY A 211 -14.67 -4.22 -11.55
N ARG A 212 -15.51 -5.25 -11.38
CA ARG A 212 -16.97 -5.12 -11.46
C ARG A 212 -17.65 -4.63 -10.17
N LYS A 213 -17.00 -4.81 -9.01
CA LYS A 213 -17.55 -4.48 -7.68
C LYS A 213 -17.02 -3.12 -7.23
N LEU A 214 -17.90 -2.12 -7.13
CA LEU A 214 -17.52 -0.75 -6.77
C LEU A 214 -16.94 -0.65 -5.35
N SER A 215 -17.44 -1.47 -4.43
CA SER A 215 -16.91 -1.55 -3.06
C SER A 215 -15.44 -1.94 -3.07
N GLN A 216 -15.13 -3.08 -3.68
CA GLN A 216 -13.78 -3.64 -3.76
C GLN A 216 -12.84 -2.69 -4.51
N LEU A 217 -13.31 -2.08 -5.59
CA LEU A 217 -12.54 -1.11 -6.37
C LEU A 217 -12.12 0.09 -5.51
N SER A 218 -13.08 0.77 -4.89
CA SER A 218 -12.80 1.93 -4.02
C SER A 218 -11.89 1.55 -2.86
N SER A 219 -12.21 0.48 -2.11
CA SER A 219 -11.40 -0.08 -1.03
C SER A 219 -9.95 -0.30 -1.42
N CYS A 220 -9.71 -0.95 -2.57
CA CYS A 220 -8.35 -1.28 -3.02
C CYS A 220 -7.51 -0.03 -3.33
N ILE A 221 -8.13 1.04 -3.82
CA ILE A 221 -7.43 2.28 -4.17
C ILE A 221 -7.08 3.11 -2.95
N TYR A 222 -8.00 3.20 -1.97
CA TYR A 222 -7.67 3.79 -0.67
C TYR A 222 -6.54 3.02 0.01
N ALA A 223 -6.63 1.69 0.08
CA ALA A 223 -5.59 0.85 0.67
C ALA A 223 -4.26 0.88 -0.09
N ALA A 224 -4.26 1.03 -1.42
CA ALA A 224 -3.04 1.26 -2.19
C ALA A 224 -2.38 2.60 -1.81
N SER A 225 -3.18 3.65 -1.60
CA SER A 225 -2.66 4.96 -1.19
C SER A 225 -2.05 4.97 0.22
N THR A 226 -2.52 4.14 1.16
CA THR A 226 -1.96 4.05 2.51
C THR A 226 -0.59 3.36 2.56
N LEU A 227 -0.18 2.62 1.52
CA LEU A 227 1.15 2.01 1.43
C LEU A 227 2.29 3.03 1.39
N LEU A 228 2.00 4.29 1.03
CA LEU A 228 2.96 5.40 1.04
C LEU A 228 3.17 6.03 2.43
N TYR A 229 2.34 5.70 3.43
CA TYR A 229 2.39 6.31 4.77
C TYR A 229 3.82 6.31 5.37
N PRO A 230 4.34 7.46 5.86
CA PRO A 230 3.64 8.70 6.21
C PRO A 230 3.41 9.69 5.06
N MET A 231 3.79 9.33 3.84
CA MET A 231 3.61 10.17 2.66
C MET A 231 2.23 9.93 2.04
N PHE A 232 1.71 10.93 1.33
CA PHE A 232 0.39 10.87 0.72
C PHE A 232 0.47 11.19 -0.77
N TRP A 233 -0.33 10.49 -1.56
CA TRP A 233 -0.45 10.72 -2.99
C TRP A 233 -0.95 12.15 -3.27
N GLN A 234 -0.15 12.93 -4.01
CA GLN A 234 -0.44 14.35 -4.32
C GLN A 234 -1.07 14.55 -5.69
N SER A 235 -0.85 13.60 -6.60
CA SER A 235 -1.38 13.66 -7.96
C SER A 235 -2.88 13.32 -7.99
N VAL A 236 -3.47 13.16 -9.18
CA VAL A 236 -4.92 12.91 -9.33
C VAL A 236 -5.31 11.62 -8.59
N PHE A 237 -6.37 11.67 -7.78
CA PHE A 237 -6.87 10.55 -6.99
C PHE A 237 -8.39 10.41 -7.14
N ILE A 238 -8.85 9.34 -7.79
CA ILE A 238 -10.28 9.11 -8.06
C ILE A 238 -10.62 7.63 -7.79
N PRO A 239 -11.08 7.26 -6.57
CA PRO A 239 -11.35 5.86 -6.22
C PRO A 239 -12.42 5.16 -7.07
N VAL A 240 -13.36 5.92 -7.62
CA VAL A 240 -14.37 5.42 -8.58
C VAL A 240 -14.62 6.50 -9.62
N LEU A 241 -14.23 6.25 -10.86
CA LEU A 241 -14.44 7.14 -11.99
C LEU A 241 -15.84 6.89 -12.60
N PRO A 242 -16.70 7.92 -12.71
CA PRO A 242 -17.96 7.80 -13.41
C PRO A 242 -17.77 7.84 -14.94
N GLU A 243 -18.68 7.22 -15.69
CA GLU A 243 -18.66 7.15 -17.15
C GLU A 243 -18.53 8.53 -17.83
N SER A 244 -19.13 9.58 -17.24
CA SER A 244 -19.03 10.96 -17.73
C SER A 244 -17.65 11.59 -17.62
N LEU A 245 -16.69 10.97 -16.91
CA LEU A 245 -15.32 11.44 -16.73
C LEU A 245 -14.29 10.47 -17.34
N ARG A 246 -14.71 9.51 -18.17
CA ARG A 246 -13.83 8.49 -18.80
C ARG A 246 -12.61 9.07 -19.54
N GLU A 247 -12.74 10.27 -20.10
CA GLU A 247 -11.67 10.96 -20.84
C GLU A 247 -10.48 11.34 -19.95
N MET A 248 -10.69 11.46 -18.62
CA MET A 248 -9.63 11.76 -17.66
C MET A 248 -8.51 10.71 -17.65
N VAL A 249 -8.81 9.46 -18.06
CA VAL A 249 -7.83 8.36 -18.12
C VAL A 249 -6.77 8.59 -19.20
N MET A 250 -7.07 9.39 -20.24
CA MET A 250 -6.12 9.73 -21.31
C MET A 250 -5.11 10.81 -20.91
N ALA A 251 -5.29 11.45 -19.76
CA ALA A 251 -4.48 12.60 -19.37
C ALA A 251 -3.01 12.19 -19.05
N PRO A 252 -2.03 13.07 -19.32
CA PRO A 252 -0.62 12.69 -19.33
C PRO A 252 0.06 12.69 -17.95
N MET A 253 -0.50 13.42 -16.98
CA MET A 253 0.09 13.54 -15.63
C MET A 253 -0.21 12.29 -14.77
N PRO A 254 0.55 12.06 -13.68
CA PRO A 254 0.31 10.96 -12.77
C PRO A 254 -1.13 10.93 -12.23
N PHE A 255 -1.66 9.72 -12.05
CA PHE A 255 -2.98 9.51 -11.47
C PHE A 255 -3.11 8.14 -10.83
N LEU A 256 -3.99 8.04 -9.84
CA LEU A 256 -4.43 6.79 -9.21
C LEU A 256 -5.96 6.74 -9.28
N ILE A 257 -6.48 5.94 -10.21
CA ILE A 257 -7.90 5.96 -10.61
C ILE A 257 -8.49 4.54 -10.58
N GLY A 258 -9.74 4.43 -10.13
CA GLY A 258 -10.56 3.23 -10.26
C GLY A 258 -11.55 3.34 -11.39
N VAL A 259 -11.41 2.52 -12.44
CA VAL A 259 -12.37 2.49 -13.56
C VAL A 259 -13.20 1.21 -13.46
N PRO A 260 -14.52 1.30 -13.23
CA PRO A 260 -15.40 0.13 -13.24
C PRO A 260 -15.31 -0.62 -14.57
N LYS A 261 -15.30 -1.96 -14.55
CA LYS A 261 -15.10 -2.78 -15.75
C LYS A 261 -16.19 -2.59 -16.82
N GLN A 262 -17.35 -2.07 -16.43
CA GLN A 262 -18.46 -1.67 -17.29
C GLN A 262 -18.24 -0.32 -18.03
N VAL A 263 -17.35 0.53 -17.50
CA VAL A 263 -16.92 1.81 -18.09
C VAL A 263 -15.63 1.62 -18.91
N MET A 264 -14.84 0.59 -18.58
CA MET A 264 -13.57 0.28 -19.21
C MET A 264 -13.76 -0.46 -20.55
N GLU A 265 -13.85 0.28 -21.66
CA GLU A 265 -13.88 -0.30 -23.01
C GLU A 265 -12.49 -0.84 -23.42
N LEU A 266 -12.44 -2.06 -23.99
CA LEU A 266 -11.19 -2.73 -24.42
C LEU A 266 -10.38 -1.96 -25.48
N ASN A 267 -11.02 -1.05 -26.23
CA ASN A 267 -10.33 -0.21 -27.20
C ASN A 267 -9.53 0.89 -26.52
N VAL A 268 -10.05 1.48 -25.43
CA VAL A 268 -9.34 2.50 -24.65
C VAL A 268 -8.04 1.94 -24.08
N LEU A 269 -8.03 0.68 -23.61
CA LEU A 269 -6.79 0.02 -23.14
C LEU A 269 -5.65 -0.02 -24.16
N LYS A 270 -5.93 0.02 -25.47
CA LYS A 270 -4.90 -0.04 -26.52
C LYS A 270 -4.28 1.33 -26.80
N ASP A 271 -5.04 2.40 -26.60
CA ASP A 271 -4.61 3.77 -26.81
C ASP A 271 -4.01 4.40 -25.53
N LEU A 272 -4.26 3.78 -24.37
CA LEU A 272 -3.52 4.04 -23.13
C LEU A 272 -2.08 3.54 -23.27
N GLY A 273 -1.15 4.48 -23.46
CA GLY A 273 0.30 4.19 -23.55
C GLY A 273 0.90 3.69 -22.23
N GLU A 274 1.85 4.43 -21.66
CA GLU A 274 2.54 4.02 -20.43
C GLU A 274 1.64 4.13 -19.18
N VAL A 275 0.85 3.09 -18.91
CA VAL A 275 -0.11 2.99 -17.80
C VAL A 275 0.02 1.62 -17.12
N VAL A 276 -0.10 1.61 -15.79
CA VAL A 276 -0.15 0.39 -14.97
C VAL A 276 -1.61 0.02 -14.75
N ILE A 277 -2.01 -1.17 -15.16
CA ILE A 277 -3.40 -1.64 -15.09
C ILE A 277 -3.47 -2.86 -14.17
N VAL A 278 -4.29 -2.76 -13.12
CA VAL A 278 -4.52 -3.79 -12.11
C VAL A 278 -5.97 -4.28 -12.22
N ASP A 279 -6.18 -5.49 -12.73
CA ASP A 279 -7.51 -6.12 -12.73
C ASP A 279 -7.70 -6.90 -11.42
N LEU A 280 -8.69 -6.48 -10.63
CA LEU A 280 -9.03 -7.06 -9.33
C LEU A 280 -9.87 -8.34 -9.42
N GLU A 281 -10.47 -8.61 -10.58
CA GLU A 281 -11.29 -9.79 -10.87
C GLU A 281 -10.43 -10.91 -11.45
N ASP A 282 -9.70 -10.62 -12.53
CA ASP A 282 -8.80 -11.56 -13.20
C ASP A 282 -7.44 -11.71 -12.47
N LYS A 283 -7.22 -10.92 -11.42
CA LYS A 283 -5.98 -10.87 -10.61
C LYS A 283 -4.71 -10.68 -11.46
N THR A 284 -4.81 -9.88 -12.52
CA THR A 284 -3.68 -9.56 -13.40
C THR A 284 -3.08 -8.18 -13.09
N LEU A 285 -1.82 -7.99 -13.46
CA LEU A 285 -1.18 -6.68 -13.47
C LEU A 285 -0.38 -6.54 -14.77
N GLN A 286 -0.72 -5.52 -15.54
CA GLN A 286 -0.06 -5.12 -16.77
C GLN A 286 0.66 -3.79 -16.51
N SER A 287 1.87 -3.65 -17.03
CA SER A 287 2.66 -2.43 -16.89
C SER A 287 3.68 -2.38 -18.02
N ALA A 288 3.86 -1.20 -18.61
CA ALA A 288 4.97 -0.95 -19.53
C ALA A 288 6.32 -0.82 -18.80
N HIS A 289 6.30 -0.58 -17.48
CA HIS A 289 7.47 -0.36 -16.65
C HIS A 289 7.78 -1.54 -15.73
N ASN A 290 9.08 -1.80 -15.52
CA ASN A 290 9.58 -2.70 -14.49
C ASN A 290 10.11 -1.90 -13.28
N ASP A 291 9.26 -1.07 -12.68
CA ASP A 291 9.63 -0.19 -11.54
C ASP A 291 10.19 -0.97 -10.33
N VAL A 292 9.88 -2.26 -10.22
CA VAL A 292 10.42 -3.15 -9.17
C VAL A 292 11.93 -3.36 -9.30
N ALA A 293 12.48 -3.32 -10.52
CA ALA A 293 13.92 -3.46 -10.77
C ALA A 293 14.72 -2.20 -10.38
N ASP A 294 14.08 -1.02 -10.41
CA ASP A 294 14.68 0.23 -9.95
C ASP A 294 14.79 0.30 -8.42
N MET A 295 13.94 -0.44 -7.69
CA MET A 295 13.94 -0.42 -6.23
C MET A 295 15.18 -1.12 -5.65
N PRO A 296 15.76 -0.61 -4.54
CA PRO A 296 16.87 -1.27 -3.87
C PRO A 296 16.53 -2.71 -3.47
N ASN A 297 17.37 -3.67 -3.88
CA ASN A 297 17.18 -5.11 -3.62
C ASN A 297 16.98 -5.45 -2.13
N GLU A 298 17.58 -4.68 -1.21
CA GLU A 298 17.36 -4.80 0.25
C GLU A 298 15.87 -4.66 0.61
N VAL A 299 15.18 -3.68 0.03
CA VAL A 299 13.77 -3.37 0.30
C VAL A 299 12.86 -4.36 -0.43
N VAL A 300 13.20 -4.74 -1.66
CA VAL A 300 12.49 -5.78 -2.44
C VAL A 300 12.48 -7.11 -1.68
N MET A 301 13.65 -7.57 -1.22
CA MET A 301 13.79 -8.84 -0.50
C MET A 301 13.15 -8.78 0.90
N TYR A 302 13.24 -7.63 1.58
CA TYR A 302 12.54 -7.40 2.83
C TYR A 302 11.02 -7.57 2.66
N LEU A 303 10.40 -6.83 1.73
CA LEU A 303 8.96 -6.90 1.45
C LEU A 303 8.54 -8.29 0.99
N LYS A 304 9.28 -8.94 0.07
CA LYS A 304 9.00 -10.32 -0.37
C LYS A 304 8.97 -11.31 0.81
N ASN A 305 9.86 -11.15 1.78
CA ASN A 305 9.92 -12.02 2.95
C ASN A 305 8.83 -11.72 3.98
N GLN A 306 8.51 -10.45 4.24
CA GLN A 306 7.43 -10.11 5.17
C GLN A 306 6.05 -10.51 4.64
N LEU A 307 5.77 -10.20 3.36
CA LEU A 307 4.47 -10.49 2.73
C LEU A 307 4.26 -11.98 2.38
N LYS A 308 5.29 -12.83 2.51
CA LYS A 308 5.15 -14.30 2.53
C LYS A 308 4.78 -14.84 3.92
N ASN A 309 5.11 -14.09 4.98
CA ASN A 309 5.03 -14.54 6.38
C ASN A 309 4.01 -13.74 7.21
N SER A 310 3.24 -12.84 6.60
CA SER A 310 2.25 -12.00 7.28
C SER A 310 1.11 -12.84 7.85
N THR A 311 0.81 -12.68 9.13
CA THR A 311 -0.36 -13.28 9.78
C THR A 311 -1.58 -12.39 9.64
N ASP A 312 -2.73 -12.95 9.23
CA ASP A 312 -3.94 -12.25 8.73
C ASP A 312 -4.69 -11.28 9.70
N MET A 313 -4.09 -10.87 10.82
CA MET A 313 -4.83 -10.49 12.03
C MET A 313 -4.33 -9.26 12.79
N ASP A 314 -3.23 -8.65 12.39
CA ASP A 314 -2.59 -7.50 13.05
C ASP A 314 -2.33 -6.34 12.05
N ASP A 315 -1.41 -5.43 12.40
CA ASP A 315 -0.91 -4.35 11.54
C ASP A 315 0.30 -4.78 10.70
N SER A 316 0.65 -6.07 10.63
CA SER A 316 1.92 -6.55 10.04
C SER A 316 2.15 -6.11 8.60
N ILE A 317 1.11 -6.07 7.76
CA ILE A 317 1.20 -5.61 6.37
C ILE A 317 1.53 -4.12 6.33
N SER A 318 0.69 -3.30 6.97
CA SER A 318 0.87 -1.84 7.08
C SER A 318 2.22 -1.47 7.68
N ARG A 319 2.67 -2.21 8.71
CA ARG A 319 3.98 -2.03 9.35
C ARG A 319 5.15 -2.51 8.47
N SER A 320 4.93 -3.49 7.59
CA SER A 320 5.93 -3.93 6.61
C SER A 320 6.17 -2.86 5.54
N PHE A 321 5.10 -2.24 5.02
CA PHE A 321 5.22 -1.10 4.09
C PHE A 321 5.78 0.15 4.79
N LEU A 322 5.37 0.43 6.04
CA LEU A 322 6.00 1.48 6.85
C LEU A 322 7.52 1.27 6.98
N ARG A 323 7.96 0.05 7.30
CA ARG A 323 9.38 -0.29 7.40
C ARG A 323 10.12 -0.18 6.07
N ALA A 324 9.49 -0.52 4.95
CA ALA A 324 10.03 -0.26 3.62
C ALA A 324 10.22 1.25 3.37
N ASN A 325 9.23 2.07 3.71
CA ASN A 325 9.33 3.53 3.65
C ASN A 325 10.45 4.07 4.58
N VAL A 326 10.64 3.48 5.77
CA VAL A 326 11.77 3.81 6.67
C VAL A 326 13.12 3.43 6.07
N LEU A 327 13.24 2.28 5.40
CA LEU A 327 14.48 1.85 4.73
C LEU A 327 14.87 2.75 3.55
N LEU A 328 13.87 3.27 2.81
CA LEU A 328 14.07 4.19 1.68
C LEU A 328 14.27 5.65 2.11
N PHE A 329 13.46 6.14 3.05
CA PHE A 329 13.31 7.57 3.33
C PHE A 329 13.61 7.96 4.78
N GLY A 330 13.84 7.03 5.70
CA GLY A 330 14.14 7.35 7.11
C GLY A 330 15.38 8.23 7.30
N GLY A 331 16.30 8.21 6.33
CA GLY A 331 17.45 9.12 6.26
C GLY A 331 17.13 10.57 5.90
N TYR A 332 15.86 10.95 5.65
CA TYR A 332 15.46 12.30 5.20
C TYR A 332 16.00 13.42 6.11
N ARG A 333 16.13 13.15 7.42
CA ARG A 333 16.64 14.08 8.42
C ARG A 333 18.04 14.62 8.10
N MET A 334 18.87 13.85 7.38
CA MET A 334 20.22 14.25 6.97
C MET A 334 20.21 15.44 6.00
N GLY A 335 19.14 15.63 5.23
CA GLY A 335 18.99 16.78 4.34
C GLY A 335 18.78 18.12 5.04
N PHE A 336 18.42 18.14 6.33
CA PHE A 336 18.22 19.40 7.06
C PHE A 336 19.53 20.11 7.36
N SER A 337 19.48 21.44 7.31
CA SER A 337 20.55 22.34 7.76
C SER A 337 19.94 23.54 8.48
N THR A 338 20.61 23.98 9.55
CA THR A 338 20.23 25.15 10.34
C THR A 338 20.76 26.42 9.67
N GLY A 339 19.87 27.27 9.17
CA GLY A 339 20.19 28.64 8.76
C GLY A 339 20.22 29.60 9.95
N VAL A 340 20.37 30.90 9.66
CA VAL A 340 20.47 31.96 10.69
C VAL A 340 19.16 32.16 11.46
N SER A 341 18.01 31.92 10.82
CA SER A 341 16.66 32.11 11.41
C SER A 341 15.68 30.97 11.14
N GLN A 342 16.00 30.05 10.23
CA GLN A 342 15.12 28.96 9.80
C GLN A 342 15.92 27.70 9.47
N ILE A 343 15.32 26.54 9.72
CA ILE A 343 15.77 25.25 9.24
C ILE A 343 15.30 25.09 7.79
N PHE A 344 16.20 24.67 6.91
CA PHE A 344 15.90 24.36 5.52
C PHE A 344 16.35 22.94 5.18
N HIS A 345 15.69 22.30 4.22
CA HIS A 345 16.10 21.01 3.68
C HIS A 345 16.84 21.21 2.35
N THR A 346 17.77 20.32 2.02
CA THR A 346 18.45 20.32 0.72
C THR A 346 18.51 18.90 0.17
N SER A 347 17.76 18.66 -0.90
CA SER A 347 17.66 17.38 -1.61
C SER A 347 19.02 16.76 -1.94
N GLN A 348 19.95 17.55 -2.51
CA GLN A 348 21.29 17.07 -2.86
C GLN A 348 22.14 16.74 -1.62
N LYS A 349 21.85 17.31 -0.45
CA LYS A 349 22.48 16.90 0.82
C LYS A 349 21.91 15.57 1.28
N PHE A 350 20.57 15.44 1.32
CA PHE A 350 19.88 14.20 1.67
C PHE A 350 20.41 12.99 0.87
N VAL A 351 20.47 13.11 -0.46
CA VAL A 351 20.98 12.04 -1.34
C VAL A 351 22.44 11.70 -1.05
N ARG A 352 23.34 12.71 -1.00
CA ARG A 352 24.79 12.47 -0.79
C ARG A 352 25.11 11.80 0.54
N GLU A 353 24.31 12.05 1.57
CA GLU A 353 24.49 11.48 2.91
C GLU A 353 23.85 10.08 3.06
N GLN A 354 23.16 9.55 2.03
CA GLN A 354 22.65 8.16 2.03
C GLN A 354 23.68 7.12 1.60
N ARG A 355 23.37 5.85 1.90
CA ARG A 355 24.09 4.64 1.44
C ARG A 355 24.26 4.66 -0.10
N PRO A 356 25.46 4.39 -0.66
CA PRO A 356 25.70 4.48 -2.11
C PRO A 356 24.75 3.68 -3.00
N THR A 357 24.26 2.53 -2.52
CA THR A 357 23.27 1.69 -3.24
C THR A 357 21.88 2.31 -3.34
N LEU A 358 21.54 3.26 -2.45
CA LEU A 358 20.26 3.95 -2.39
C LEU A 358 20.29 5.29 -3.15
N GLN A 359 21.47 5.86 -3.39
CA GLN A 359 21.62 7.17 -4.04
C GLN A 359 21.03 7.23 -5.46
N PRO A 360 21.21 6.25 -6.37
CA PRO A 360 20.62 6.30 -7.70
C PRO A 360 19.10 6.31 -7.67
N PHE A 361 18.51 5.50 -6.78
CA PHE A 361 17.06 5.46 -6.58
C PHE A 361 16.53 6.81 -6.09
N LEU A 362 17.11 7.39 -5.03
CA LEU A 362 16.67 8.69 -4.52
C LEU A 362 16.90 9.84 -5.49
N SER A 363 18.00 9.82 -6.27
CA SER A 363 18.21 10.77 -7.37
C SER A 363 17.12 10.67 -8.44
N SER A 364 16.57 9.48 -8.69
CA SER A 364 15.46 9.31 -9.64
C SER A 364 14.10 9.82 -9.11
N LEU A 365 14.01 10.09 -7.80
CA LEU A 365 12.78 10.58 -7.15
C LEU A 365 12.79 12.09 -6.89
N ILE A 366 13.94 12.77 -7.05
CA ILE A 366 14.08 14.17 -6.63
C ILE A 366 14.72 15.00 -7.74
N GLY A 367 14.00 16.03 -8.20
CA GLY A 367 14.41 16.90 -9.29
C GLY A 367 13.22 17.70 -9.81
N ALA A 368 13.37 18.33 -10.98
CA ALA A 368 12.26 19.01 -11.65
C ALA A 368 11.12 18.04 -12.05
N ASP A 369 11.49 16.82 -12.44
CA ASP A 369 10.58 15.70 -12.74
C ASP A 369 10.51 14.70 -11.57
N GLY A 370 10.73 15.19 -10.34
CA GLY A 370 10.69 14.38 -9.11
C GLY A 370 9.28 14.09 -8.61
N VAL A 371 9.16 13.21 -7.60
CA VAL A 371 7.87 12.78 -7.04
C VAL A 371 7.35 13.76 -6.00
N GLN A 372 6.10 14.18 -6.18
CA GLN A 372 5.46 15.22 -5.36
C GLN A 372 5.18 14.77 -3.93
N TYR A 373 4.87 13.48 -3.71
CA TYR A 373 4.62 12.95 -2.36
C TYR A 373 5.82 13.15 -1.41
N LEU A 374 7.05 13.05 -1.93
CA LEU A 374 8.27 13.17 -1.13
C LEU A 374 8.61 14.64 -0.86
N GLU A 375 8.42 15.51 -1.85
CA GLU A 375 8.57 16.96 -1.70
C GLU A 375 7.61 17.50 -0.63
N ARG A 376 6.31 17.20 -0.73
CA ARG A 376 5.30 17.65 0.25
C ARG A 376 5.57 17.12 1.65
N PHE A 377 6.01 15.86 1.79
CA PHE A 377 6.45 15.34 3.08
C PHE A 377 7.61 16.14 3.67
N ILE A 378 8.65 16.44 2.88
CA ILE A 378 9.80 17.22 3.32
C ILE A 378 9.39 18.66 3.70
N GLU A 379 8.55 19.31 2.90
CA GLU A 379 8.00 20.65 3.21
C GLU A 379 7.23 20.66 4.54
N GLU A 380 6.34 19.67 4.76
CA GLU A 380 5.55 19.54 5.98
C GLU A 380 6.46 19.38 7.22
N ARG A 381 7.44 18.48 7.15
CA ARG A 381 8.44 18.32 8.22
C ARG A 381 9.25 19.60 8.44
N THR A 382 9.64 20.30 7.37
CA THR A 382 10.35 21.59 7.45
C THR A 382 9.51 22.64 8.17
N ARG A 383 8.20 22.70 7.86
CA ARG A 383 7.24 23.61 8.51
C ARG A 383 7.08 23.30 9.99
N PHE A 384 6.95 22.03 10.37
CA PHE A 384 6.83 21.64 11.78
C PHE A 384 8.09 22.03 12.58
N LEU A 385 9.28 21.73 12.06
CA LEU A 385 10.56 22.13 12.68
C LEU A 385 10.66 23.66 12.86
N ASN A 386 10.32 24.43 11.82
CA ASN A 386 10.33 25.90 11.89
C ASN A 386 9.24 26.50 12.80
N SER A 387 8.16 25.76 13.05
CA SER A 387 7.08 26.19 13.95
C SER A 387 7.30 25.74 15.40
N GLY A 388 8.38 25.00 15.70
CA GLY A 388 8.61 24.40 17.01
C GLY A 388 7.62 23.26 17.35
N LEU A 389 6.91 22.72 16.37
CA LEU A 389 5.95 21.63 16.57
C LEU A 389 6.68 20.28 16.64
N PRO A 390 6.30 19.39 17.57
CA PRO A 390 6.93 18.08 17.69
C PRO A 390 6.53 17.18 16.52
N ILE A 391 7.52 16.46 15.96
CA ILE A 391 7.29 15.42 14.96
C ILE A 391 7.30 14.07 15.69
N SER A 392 6.13 13.44 15.82
CA SER A 392 5.92 12.24 16.63
C SER A 392 4.77 11.38 16.09
N ASP A 393 4.98 10.76 14.93
CA ASP A 393 4.08 9.75 14.36
C ASP A 393 4.77 8.37 14.26
N GLU A 394 4.01 7.35 13.84
CA GLU A 394 4.50 5.97 13.75
C GLU A 394 5.75 5.83 12.87
N PHE A 395 5.98 6.72 11.89
CA PHE A 395 7.19 6.70 11.08
C PHE A 395 8.43 7.11 11.86
N GLU A 396 8.36 8.20 12.63
CA GLU A 396 9.49 8.59 13.50
C GLU A 396 9.74 7.54 14.61
N VAL A 397 8.68 6.92 15.12
CA VAL A 397 8.77 5.81 16.08
C VAL A 397 9.46 4.59 15.46
N GLU A 398 9.09 4.21 14.24
CA GLU A 398 9.67 3.05 13.56
C GLU A 398 11.12 3.32 13.09
N ILE A 399 11.49 4.56 12.73
CA ILE A 399 12.90 4.97 12.55
C ILE A 399 13.69 4.68 13.83
N ALA A 400 13.22 5.18 14.98
CA ALA A 400 13.91 5.02 16.25
C ALA A 400 14.01 3.54 16.69
N ASN A 401 13.00 2.71 16.37
CA ASN A 401 13.04 1.27 16.63
C ASN A 401 14.04 0.54 15.72
N MET A 402 14.04 0.85 14.43
CA MET A 402 14.96 0.26 13.45
C MET A 402 16.43 0.64 13.74
N ASP A 403 16.70 1.84 14.24
CA ASP A 403 18.06 2.24 14.63
C ASP A 403 18.53 1.57 15.94
N LYS A 404 17.65 1.35 16.92
CA LYS A 404 17.97 0.51 18.09
C LYS A 404 18.32 -0.92 17.68
N LEU A 405 17.56 -1.51 16.76
CA LEU A 405 17.84 -2.84 16.21
C LEU A 405 19.22 -2.90 15.51
N LYS A 406 19.58 -1.88 14.71
CA LYS A 406 20.92 -1.78 14.11
C LYS A 406 22.03 -1.66 15.16
N LEU A 407 21.81 -0.92 16.24
CA LEU A 407 22.78 -0.79 17.34
C LEU A 407 22.97 -2.12 18.06
N GLN A 408 21.89 -2.80 18.45
CA GLN A 408 21.96 -4.13 19.09
C GLN A 408 22.65 -5.17 18.20
N VAL A 409 22.37 -5.19 16.89
CA VAL A 409 23.07 -6.09 15.96
C VAL A 409 24.56 -5.75 15.85
N LYS A 410 24.94 -4.47 15.88
CA LYS A 410 26.34 -4.05 15.90
C LYS A 410 27.04 -4.42 17.22
N GLU A 411 26.39 -4.23 18.35
CA GLU A 411 26.90 -4.63 19.68
C GLU A 411 27.12 -6.13 19.73
N ASN A 412 26.10 -6.93 19.40
CA ASN A 412 26.19 -8.39 19.32
C ASN A 412 27.29 -8.85 18.34
N ALA A 413 27.42 -8.21 17.17
CA ALA A 413 28.49 -8.51 16.23
C ALA A 413 29.88 -8.12 16.76
N SER A 414 30.00 -7.00 17.48
CA SER A 414 31.25 -6.59 18.13
C SER A 414 31.63 -7.50 19.31
N ASP A 415 30.67 -8.06 20.03
CA ASP A 415 30.91 -9.04 21.11
C ASP A 415 31.33 -10.40 20.54
N VAL A 416 30.73 -10.83 19.41
CA VAL A 416 31.17 -12.02 18.67
C VAL A 416 32.58 -11.81 18.09
N ILE A 417 32.88 -10.63 17.53
CA ILE A 417 34.22 -10.30 17.05
C ILE A 417 35.22 -10.18 18.21
N GLY A 418 34.82 -9.64 19.36
CA GLY A 418 35.62 -9.53 20.57
C GLY A 418 35.99 -10.91 21.13
N THR A 419 34.98 -11.77 21.35
CA THR A 419 35.21 -13.15 21.80
C THR A 419 35.95 -14.03 20.79
N LEU A 420 35.87 -13.75 19.49
CA LEU A 420 36.75 -14.35 18.48
C LEU A 420 38.18 -13.81 18.57
N LYS A 421 38.35 -12.50 18.75
CA LYS A 421 39.66 -11.84 18.90
C LYS A 421 40.40 -12.32 20.15
N ASP A 422 39.70 -12.49 21.27
CA ASP A 422 40.25 -13.05 22.52
C ASP A 422 40.65 -14.53 22.38
N LYS A 423 39.92 -15.30 21.57
CA LYS A 423 40.31 -16.67 21.21
C LYS A 423 41.53 -16.71 20.27
N VAL A 424 41.66 -15.74 19.37
CA VAL A 424 42.80 -15.65 18.44
C VAL A 424 44.07 -15.16 19.14
N THR A 425 43.98 -14.19 20.07
CA THR A 425 45.12 -13.79 20.92
C THR A 425 45.54 -14.91 21.87
N GLY A 426 44.60 -15.74 22.34
CA GLY A 426 44.88 -16.94 23.13
C GLY A 426 45.64 -18.07 22.39
N ILE A 427 45.79 -18.00 21.06
CA ILE A 427 46.44 -19.06 20.26
C ILE A 427 47.91 -18.74 19.91
N GLN A 428 48.38 -17.50 20.13
CA GLN A 428 49.81 -17.18 19.98
C GLN A 428 50.58 -17.28 21.30
N ILE A 429 51.16 -18.47 21.56
CA ILE A 429 52.53 -18.72 22.07
C ILE A 429 52.68 -20.23 22.32
N SER A 430 53.49 -20.91 21.51
CA SER A 430 54.31 -22.10 21.90
C SER A 430 55.19 -22.62 20.75
N ALA A 431 55.79 -21.72 19.97
CA ALA A 431 56.87 -22.10 19.07
C ALA A 431 58.17 -22.35 19.87
N LYS A 432 58.41 -23.60 20.27
CA LYS A 432 59.76 -24.07 20.64
C LYS A 432 60.11 -25.35 19.88
N LEU A 433 61.07 -25.21 18.96
CA LEU A 433 61.81 -26.32 18.36
C LEU A 433 62.40 -27.23 19.45
N ASN A 434 62.27 -28.55 19.29
CA ASN A 434 63.44 -29.43 19.26
C ASN A 434 63.13 -30.86 18.73
N LYS A 435 63.68 -31.15 17.55
CA LYS A 435 64.38 -32.38 17.12
C LYS A 435 63.79 -33.79 17.38
N LEU A 436 63.63 -34.50 16.25
CA LEU A 436 64.10 -35.86 15.92
C LEU A 436 63.21 -37.11 16.18
N THR A 437 62.58 -37.53 15.07
CA THR A 437 62.53 -38.91 14.49
C THR A 437 61.73 -40.05 15.16
N PRO A 438 61.23 -41.04 14.37
CA PRO A 438 60.17 -41.94 14.81
C PRO A 438 60.63 -43.38 15.10
N LYS A 439 60.01 -44.03 16.11
CA LYS A 439 59.67 -45.47 16.13
C LYS A 439 58.89 -45.89 17.38
N GLU A 440 58.26 -47.05 17.24
CA GLU A 440 57.70 -47.96 18.26
C GLU A 440 56.29 -47.74 18.84
N ILE A 441 55.65 -48.90 19.05
CA ILE A 441 54.24 -49.13 19.31
C ILE A 441 54.11 -49.72 20.72
N ARG A 442 53.30 -49.13 21.61
CA ARG A 442 52.53 -49.89 22.61
C ARG A 442 51.41 -49.10 23.28
N MET A 443 50.21 -49.66 23.22
CA MET A 443 49.07 -49.43 24.12
C MET A 443 49.40 -49.92 25.56
N PRO A 444 48.67 -49.56 26.66
CA PRO A 444 47.18 -49.55 26.71
C PRO A 444 46.41 -48.69 27.77
N LYS A 445 45.07 -48.62 27.60
CA LYS A 445 43.99 -48.50 28.65
C LYS A 445 44.00 -47.23 29.56
N ASN A 446 42.90 -46.68 30.10
CA ASN A 446 41.44 -46.93 30.12
C ASN A 446 40.71 -45.59 30.46
N TRP A 447 39.53 -45.31 29.90
CA TRP A 447 38.37 -44.86 30.69
C TRP A 447 37.06 -45.21 29.98
N THR A 448 36.02 -45.50 30.76
CA THR A 448 34.76 -46.11 30.31
C THR A 448 33.58 -45.14 30.34
N LEU A 449 32.65 -45.28 29.39
CA LEU A 449 31.25 -44.90 29.61
C LEU A 449 30.31 -45.97 29.01
N LYS A 450 29.20 -46.24 29.69
CA LYS A 450 28.32 -47.39 29.44
C LYS A 450 27.35 -47.17 28.27
N LYS A 451 26.98 -48.29 27.61
CA LYS A 451 25.90 -48.39 26.60
C LYS A 451 24.51 -48.53 27.25
N SER A 452 23.49 -48.05 26.53
CA SER A 452 22.22 -48.76 26.25
C SER A 452 21.62 -48.11 24.98
N SER A 453 21.63 -48.77 23.80
CA SER A 453 20.57 -49.65 23.25
C SER A 453 19.28 -48.88 22.89
N LYS A 454 18.59 -49.01 21.75
CA LYS A 454 18.60 -49.83 20.49
C LYS A 454 17.96 -48.94 19.38
N SER A 455 17.98 -49.18 18.06
CA SER A 455 18.66 -50.10 17.11
C SER A 455 18.41 -49.56 15.68
N GLY A 456 19.34 -49.63 14.73
CA GLY A 456 19.32 -50.60 13.60
C GLY A 456 18.56 -50.05 12.35
N GLY A 457 19.10 -50.05 11.13
CA GLY A 457 20.41 -50.48 10.60
C GLY A 457 20.72 -49.81 9.24
N PHE A 458 21.89 -50.10 8.65
CA PHE A 458 22.43 -49.45 7.44
C PHE A 458 22.24 -50.32 6.17
N GLU A 459 21.81 -49.71 5.05
CA GLU A 459 22.36 -49.83 3.66
C GLU A 459 22.59 -51.20 2.94
N PRO A 460 22.96 -51.27 1.63
CA PRO A 460 22.73 -50.33 0.49
C PRO A 460 22.38 -51.03 -0.88
N MET A 461 22.24 -50.20 -1.94
CA MET A 461 22.40 -50.47 -3.41
C MET A 461 21.47 -51.45 -4.17
N SER A 462 20.91 -51.01 -5.31
CA SER A 462 21.36 -51.43 -6.66
C SER A 462 20.61 -50.70 -7.81
N PHE A 463 21.10 -50.91 -9.05
CA PHE A 463 20.87 -50.19 -10.31
C PHE A 463 19.59 -50.55 -11.12
N ASP A 464 19.38 -49.70 -12.15
CA ASP A 464 18.78 -49.95 -13.48
C ASP A 464 17.26 -49.82 -13.77
N ASN A 465 16.97 -48.73 -14.51
CA ASN A 465 16.25 -48.67 -15.80
C ASN A 465 14.91 -49.41 -16.03
N ILE A 466 13.90 -48.65 -16.48
CA ILE A 466 13.13 -48.92 -17.72
C ILE A 466 12.53 -47.61 -18.25
N GLN A 467 12.51 -47.47 -19.58
CA GLN A 467 12.18 -46.28 -20.38
C GLN A 467 11.20 -46.67 -21.50
N TRP A 468 10.05 -46.00 -21.62
CA TRP A 468 9.14 -45.97 -22.80
C TRP A 468 8.13 -44.81 -22.59
N GLN A 469 7.66 -44.00 -23.56
CA GLN A 469 8.14 -43.60 -24.90
C GLN A 469 7.32 -42.36 -25.38
N ASP A 470 7.92 -41.46 -26.19
CA ASP A 470 7.51 -40.94 -27.52
C ASP A 470 6.00 -40.70 -27.89
N ASP A 471 5.57 -39.75 -28.76
CA ASP A 471 6.30 -38.84 -29.68
C ASP A 471 5.46 -37.64 -30.23
N SER A 472 6.16 -36.65 -30.80
CA SER A 472 5.91 -35.95 -32.10
C SER A 472 4.95 -34.74 -32.29
N SER A 473 5.59 -33.59 -32.58
CA SER A 473 5.30 -32.60 -33.65
C SER A 473 4.14 -31.58 -33.49
N ARG A 474 4.27 -30.28 -33.82
CA ARG A 474 4.86 -29.67 -35.05
C ARG A 474 5.43 -28.25 -34.85
N ASN A 475 6.40 -27.89 -35.68
CA ASN A 475 6.96 -26.52 -35.83
C ASN A 475 6.07 -25.60 -36.68
N SER A 476 6.03 -24.30 -36.33
CA SER A 476 5.97 -23.20 -37.32
C SER A 476 6.44 -21.86 -36.74
N SER A 477 7.18 -21.09 -37.54
CA SER A 477 7.64 -19.71 -37.34
C SER A 477 8.03 -19.17 -38.74
N PRO A 478 8.27 -17.86 -38.99
CA PRO A 478 8.27 -16.71 -38.07
C PRO A 478 7.47 -15.48 -38.58
N CYS A 479 7.31 -14.46 -37.72
CA CYS A 479 7.57 -13.02 -38.03
C CYS A 479 7.33 -12.14 -36.77
N PRO A 480 7.91 -10.92 -36.68
CA PRO A 480 7.94 -10.14 -35.44
C PRO A 480 6.92 -8.99 -35.39
N ASP A 481 6.10 -8.94 -34.33
CA ASP A 481 5.32 -7.75 -33.97
C ASP A 481 5.94 -7.04 -32.75
N LEU A 482 6.01 -5.71 -32.85
CA LEU A 482 6.47 -4.82 -31.77
C LEU A 482 5.33 -4.52 -30.78
N SER A 483 5.70 -4.04 -29.58
CA SER A 483 4.80 -3.66 -28.47
C SER A 483 3.94 -4.80 -27.90
N ALA A 484 4.57 -5.81 -27.29
CA ALA A 484 3.89 -6.75 -26.41
C ALA A 484 3.83 -6.20 -24.97
N ASN A 485 2.63 -5.82 -24.50
CA ASN A 485 2.37 -5.59 -23.08
C ASN A 485 2.41 -6.93 -22.32
N VAL A 486 3.58 -7.28 -21.78
CA VAL A 486 3.76 -8.51 -20.99
C VAL A 486 3.18 -8.32 -19.58
N PRO A 487 2.48 -9.32 -18.99
CA PRO A 487 2.07 -9.24 -17.59
C PRO A 487 3.28 -9.20 -16.65
N VAL A 488 3.60 -8.02 -16.10
CA VAL A 488 4.80 -7.80 -15.27
C VAL A 488 4.80 -8.65 -14.00
N ALA A 489 3.62 -9.07 -13.51
CA ALA A 489 3.50 -10.04 -12.42
C ALA A 489 4.20 -11.39 -12.69
N ASN A 490 4.39 -11.76 -13.96
CA ASN A 490 5.12 -12.98 -14.37
C ASN A 490 6.63 -12.78 -14.49
N LEU A 491 7.13 -11.52 -14.51
CA LEU A 491 8.57 -11.20 -14.53
C LEU A 491 9.17 -11.10 -13.13
N ILE A 492 8.34 -11.01 -12.09
CA ILE A 492 8.82 -11.03 -10.71
C ILE A 492 8.96 -12.48 -10.27
N ASP A 493 10.17 -13.01 -10.36
CA ASP A 493 10.51 -14.35 -9.83
C ASP A 493 10.39 -14.35 -8.30
N PHE A 494 9.71 -15.37 -7.77
CA PHE A 494 9.46 -15.62 -6.34
C PHE A 494 9.95 -17.00 -5.88
N ASP A 495 10.46 -17.79 -6.82
CA ASP A 495 10.64 -19.25 -6.74
C ASP A 495 12.13 -19.64 -6.84
N THR A 496 13.01 -18.71 -7.23
CA THR A 496 14.46 -18.81 -6.97
C THR A 496 14.74 -18.98 -5.47
N PRO A 497 15.41 -20.08 -5.04
CA PRO A 497 15.76 -20.28 -3.64
C PRO A 497 16.70 -19.20 -3.12
N VAL A 498 16.54 -18.80 -1.85
CA VAL A 498 17.41 -17.80 -1.21
C VAL A 498 18.80 -18.38 -0.98
N GLY A 499 19.66 -18.23 -1.98
CA GLY A 499 21.08 -18.58 -1.90
C GLY A 499 21.81 -17.68 -0.90
N ASN A 500 22.37 -18.27 0.14
CA ASN A 500 23.18 -17.59 1.14
C ASN A 500 24.44 -16.99 0.47
N PRO A 501 24.70 -15.67 0.50
CA PRO A 501 25.75 -15.01 -0.30
C PRO A 501 27.19 -15.24 0.21
N TYR A 502 27.45 -16.31 0.97
CA TYR A 502 28.75 -16.65 1.54
C TYR A 502 29.09 -18.14 1.37
N SER A 503 29.36 -18.57 0.13
CA SER A 503 30.18 -19.76 -0.14
C SER A 503 30.78 -19.72 -1.55
N ALA A 504 31.89 -20.45 -1.74
CA ALA A 504 32.62 -20.63 -3.00
C ALA A 504 33.38 -19.42 -3.58
N SER A 505 34.50 -19.08 -2.93
CA SER A 505 35.70 -18.68 -3.68
C SER A 505 36.21 -19.87 -4.52
N GLY A 506 36.23 -19.73 -5.84
CA GLY A 506 36.67 -20.77 -6.78
C GLY A 506 37.57 -20.19 -7.87
N ILE A 507 38.82 -20.67 -7.92
CA ILE A 507 39.88 -20.16 -8.79
C ILE A 507 39.61 -20.49 -10.27
N GLY A 508 39.84 -19.52 -11.16
CA GLY A 508 39.84 -19.71 -12.61
C GLY A 508 40.71 -18.67 -13.30
N GLU A 509 41.99 -18.99 -13.53
CA GLU A 509 42.87 -18.19 -14.37
C GLU A 509 42.39 -18.21 -15.83
N PHE A 510 42.37 -17.06 -16.52
CA PHE A 510 42.60 -17.06 -17.97
C PHE A 510 43.40 -15.83 -18.41
N LYS A 511 44.31 -16.06 -19.36
CA LYS A 511 45.39 -15.15 -19.74
C LYS A 511 44.93 -14.07 -20.74
N SER A 512 45.68 -12.98 -20.76
CA SER A 512 45.64 -11.95 -21.80
C SER A 512 46.15 -12.47 -23.16
N THR A 513 45.55 -11.97 -24.24
CA THR A 513 46.18 -11.84 -25.57
C THR A 513 45.56 -10.69 -26.36
N HIS A 514 46.39 -10.00 -27.15
CA HIS A 514 46.00 -8.88 -28.03
C HIS A 514 45.48 -9.35 -29.40
N SER A 515 44.48 -8.64 -29.94
CA SER A 515 44.28 -8.25 -31.36
C SER A 515 42.84 -7.70 -31.48
N CYS A 516 42.54 -6.46 -31.84
CA CYS A 516 42.94 -5.69 -33.02
C CYS A 516 42.59 -6.41 -34.33
N TRP A 517 41.52 -5.97 -35.02
CA TRP A 517 41.49 -5.59 -36.44
C TRP A 517 40.12 -4.99 -36.78
N ALA A 518 40.06 -4.24 -37.89
CA ALA A 518 38.90 -3.43 -38.29
C ALA A 518 38.06 -4.10 -39.39
N ASN A 519 36.78 -3.75 -39.45
CA ASN A 519 36.10 -3.18 -40.62
C ASN A 519 34.76 -2.57 -40.21
#